data_AF-A0A0R0LQZ0-F1
#
_entry.id   AF-A0A0R0LQZ0-F1
#
_cell.length_a   1.000
_cell.length_b   1.000
_cell.length_c   1.000
_cell.angle_alpha   90.00
_cell.angle_beta   90.00
_cell.angle_gamma   90.00
#
_symmetry.space_group_name_H-M   'P 1'
#
loop_
_entity.id
_entity.type
_entity.pdbx_description
1 polymer ?
#
loop_
_entity_poly.entity_id
_entity_poly.type
_entity_poly.pdbx_seq_one_letter_code
_entity_poly.pdbx_strand_id
1 'polypeptide(L)'
;KGFSDLNEIEKMSAIVRKADVKIKKWFYDAGSKNRLPEKYTVFKKKFVEYTLQEGVENCIKYRNESWVGYVKRLRYIAIQSQDGEEFVMNKCKETPAPIGLQNIFIIPNVPLDDIIVMVKDWEKWKRKREIFIIRLSQKMINRKNIKITINHSSQKEMLHVLNAIRKGICPKLSTEK
;
A
#
# COMPACT_ATOMS: atom_id res chain seq x y z
N LYS A 1 2.33 50.58 13.52
CA LYS A 1 1.41 49.76 14.33
C LYS A 1 2.22 48.72 15.10
N GLY A 2 1.97 48.57 16.39
CA GLY A 2 2.48 47.43 17.15
C GLY A 2 1.77 46.15 16.73
N PHE A 3 2.36 44.99 17.04
CA PHE A 3 1.77 43.68 16.68
C PHE A 3 0.38 43.45 17.31
N SER A 4 0.15 44.03 18.48
CA SER A 4 -1.13 44.05 19.19
C SER A 4 -2.24 44.81 18.45
N ASP A 5 -1.88 45.79 17.61
CA ASP A 5 -2.82 46.69 16.92
C ASP A 5 -3.22 46.16 15.53
N LEU A 6 -2.70 44.99 15.14
CA LEU A 6 -2.99 44.32 13.88
C LEU A 6 -4.29 43.50 14.01
N ASN A 7 -5.05 43.41 12.93
CA ASN A 7 -6.14 42.45 12.83
C ASN A 7 -5.58 41.01 12.73
N GLU A 8 -6.44 40.00 12.89
CA GLU A 8 -6.00 38.60 12.97
C GLU A 8 -5.25 38.15 11.70
N ILE A 9 -5.72 38.54 10.51
CA ILE A 9 -5.06 38.22 9.22
C ILE A 9 -3.72 38.95 9.09
N GLU A 10 -3.64 40.21 9.52
CA GLU A 10 -2.42 41.01 9.51
C GLU A 10 -1.35 40.40 10.44
N LYS A 11 -1.76 39.90 11.62
CA LYS A 11 -0.87 39.17 12.54
C LYS A 11 -0.30 37.91 11.89
N MET A 12 -1.15 37.10 11.26
CA MET A 12 -0.71 35.88 10.56
C MET A 12 0.24 36.21 9.41
N SER A 13 -0.12 37.20 8.58
CA SER A 13 0.67 37.65 7.43
C SER A 13 2.03 38.20 7.84
N ALA A 14 2.12 38.93 8.96
CA ALA A 14 3.37 39.48 9.47
C ALA A 14 4.39 38.38 9.82
N ILE A 15 3.92 37.23 10.32
CA ILE A 15 4.76 36.06 10.63
C ILE A 15 5.16 35.34 9.36
N VAL A 16 4.18 35.00 8.52
CA VAL A 16 4.40 34.26 7.28
C VAL A 16 5.36 35.00 6.34
N ARG A 17 5.33 36.33 6.32
CA ARG A 17 6.26 37.14 5.51
C ARG A 17 7.73 36.86 5.84
N LYS A 18 8.03 36.50 7.09
CA LYS A 18 9.37 36.14 7.56
C LYS A 18 9.69 34.65 7.44
N ALA A 19 8.70 33.82 7.12
CA ALA A 19 8.87 32.38 6.99
C ALA A 19 9.54 32.00 5.66
N ASP A 20 9.87 30.71 5.54
CA ASP A 20 10.43 30.12 4.33
C ASP A 20 9.39 30.05 3.19
N VAL A 21 9.86 29.68 2.00
CA VAL A 21 9.01 29.65 0.79
C VAL A 21 7.89 28.61 0.92
N LYS A 22 8.14 27.47 1.59
CA LYS A 22 7.11 26.43 1.77
C LYS A 22 5.96 26.91 2.65
N ILE A 23 6.26 27.51 3.80
CA ILE A 23 5.24 28.04 4.71
C ILE A 23 4.45 29.16 4.04
N LYS A 24 5.12 30.04 3.29
CA LYS A 24 4.45 31.07 2.49
C LYS A 24 3.45 30.46 1.53
N LYS A 25 3.87 29.47 0.74
CA LYS A 25 3.00 28.78 -0.22
C LYS A 25 1.79 28.15 0.48
N TRP A 26 2.01 27.41 1.57
CA TRP A 26 0.93 26.82 2.36
C TRP A 26 -0.08 27.87 2.84
N PHE A 27 0.38 29.00 3.37
CA PHE A 27 -0.50 30.06 3.86
C PHE A 27 -1.35 30.67 2.75
N TYR A 28 -0.75 30.98 1.60
CA TYR A 28 -1.50 31.56 0.47
C TYR A 28 -2.44 30.54 -0.19
N ASP A 29 -2.05 29.26 -0.26
CA ASP A 29 -2.92 28.19 -0.74
C ASP A 29 -4.13 27.99 0.20
N ALA A 30 -3.93 28.07 1.51
CA ALA A 30 -5.01 28.04 2.49
C ALA A 30 -5.90 29.29 2.39
N GLY A 31 -5.31 30.47 2.20
CA GLY A 31 -6.01 31.74 2.02
C GLY A 31 -6.90 31.76 0.79
N SER A 32 -6.39 31.31 -0.36
CA SER A 32 -7.17 31.25 -1.61
C SER A 32 -8.38 30.31 -1.54
N LYS A 33 -8.36 29.33 -0.62
CA LYS A 33 -9.45 28.38 -0.40
C LYS A 33 -10.38 28.78 0.76
N ASN A 34 -10.22 29.97 1.34
CA ASN A 34 -10.91 30.40 2.57
C ASN A 34 -10.76 29.40 3.73
N ARG A 35 -9.59 28.76 3.84
CA ARG A 35 -9.27 27.77 4.89
C ARG A 35 -8.34 28.32 5.98
N LEU A 36 -8.07 29.62 5.96
CA LEU A 36 -7.30 30.25 7.03
C LEU A 36 -8.12 30.30 8.33
N PRO A 37 -7.49 30.05 9.49
CA PRO A 37 -8.18 30.18 10.77
C PRO A 37 -8.63 31.63 10.99
N GLU A 38 -9.81 31.82 11.58
CA GLU A 38 -10.31 33.15 11.93
C GLU A 38 -9.51 33.81 13.06
N LYS A 39 -8.94 32.99 13.95
CA LYS A 39 -8.20 33.43 15.14
C LYS A 39 -6.71 33.11 15.00
N TYR A 40 -5.89 34.09 15.34
CA TYR A 40 -4.43 34.01 15.37
C TYR A 40 -3.92 32.93 16.33
N THR A 41 -4.63 32.67 17.42
CA THR A 41 -4.30 31.58 18.36
C THR A 41 -4.39 30.20 17.71
N VAL A 42 -5.39 29.97 16.86
CA VAL A 42 -5.55 28.72 16.09
C VAL A 42 -4.49 28.64 15.00
N PHE A 43 -4.19 29.76 14.34
CA PHE A 43 -3.10 29.83 13.37
C PHE A 43 -1.76 29.44 13.98
N LYS A 44 -1.40 29.91 15.18
CA LYS A 44 -0.15 29.51 15.85
C LYS A 44 -0.03 28.00 16.00
N LYS A 45 -1.14 27.32 16.36
CA LYS A 45 -1.16 25.86 16.49
C LYS A 45 -0.89 25.19 15.14
N LYS A 46 -1.65 25.56 14.10
CA LYS A 46 -1.48 25.01 12.73
C LYS A 46 -0.11 25.32 12.14
N PHE A 47 0.45 26.50 12.44
CA PHE A 47 1.77 26.90 12.01
C PHE A 47 2.85 26.00 12.62
N VAL A 48 2.76 25.70 13.92
CA VAL A 48 3.66 24.76 14.59
C VAL A 48 3.52 23.35 14.00
N GLU A 49 2.29 22.84 13.86
CA GLU A 49 2.02 21.54 13.25
C GLU A 49 2.66 21.43 11.86
N TYR A 50 2.45 22.42 10.99
CA TYR A 50 3.05 22.47 9.67
C TYR A 50 4.59 22.50 9.71
N THR A 51 5.19 23.30 10.61
CA THR A 51 6.66 23.35 10.77
C THR A 51 7.25 22.04 11.26
N LEU A 52 6.52 21.29 12.09
CA LEU A 52 6.91 19.96 12.57
C LEU A 52 6.63 18.85 11.54
N GLN A 53 6.07 19.20 10.37
CA GLN A 53 5.58 18.25 9.38
C GLN A 53 4.54 17.28 9.97
N GLU A 54 3.78 17.75 10.96
CA GLU A 54 2.66 17.04 11.54
C GLU A 54 1.42 17.37 10.71
N GLY A 55 0.80 16.36 10.09
CA GLY A 55 -0.35 16.56 9.22
C GLY A 55 -0.62 15.37 8.30
N VAL A 56 -1.83 15.31 7.76
CA VAL A 56 -2.26 14.25 6.83
C VAL A 56 -1.39 14.26 5.57
N GLU A 57 -1.03 15.45 5.09
CA GLU A 57 -0.21 15.69 3.90
C GLU A 57 1.22 15.16 4.03
N ASN A 58 1.76 15.13 5.26
CA ASN A 58 3.12 14.67 5.54
C ASN A 58 3.16 13.21 6.01
N CYS A 59 2.00 12.59 6.22
CA CYS A 59 1.91 11.20 6.63
C CYS A 59 2.34 10.27 5.49
N ILE A 60 3.36 9.43 5.74
CA ILE A 60 3.86 8.43 4.79
C ILE A 60 3.45 7.04 5.28
N LYS A 61 3.04 6.18 4.35
CA LYS A 61 2.77 4.77 4.62
C LYS A 61 4.06 4.03 4.97
N TYR A 62 4.08 3.28 6.08
CA TYR A 62 5.24 2.46 6.42
C TYR A 62 5.31 1.18 5.56
N ARG A 63 6.53 0.67 5.35
CA ARG A 63 6.78 -0.52 4.53
C ARG A 63 5.98 -1.74 4.97
N ASN A 64 5.94 -2.02 6.28
CA ASN A 64 5.30 -3.20 6.86
C ASN A 64 3.87 -2.94 7.35
N GLU A 65 3.34 -1.72 7.15
CA GLU A 65 1.99 -1.35 7.54
C GLU A 65 0.98 -1.86 6.50
N SER A 66 -0.18 -2.33 6.95
CA SER A 66 -1.30 -2.65 6.05
C SER A 66 -1.92 -1.37 5.49
N TRP A 67 -2.53 -1.45 4.32
CA TRP A 67 -3.27 -0.32 3.75
C TRP A 67 -4.43 0.11 4.64
N VAL A 68 -5.16 -0.83 5.23
CA VAL A 68 -6.21 -0.49 6.20
C VAL A 68 -5.64 0.23 7.43
N GLY A 69 -4.45 -0.16 7.90
CA GLY A 69 -3.76 0.49 9.00
C GLY A 69 -3.37 1.92 8.67
N TYR A 70 -2.81 2.12 7.47
CA TYR A 70 -2.43 3.43 6.96
C TYR A 70 -3.62 4.37 6.86
N VAL A 71 -4.73 3.95 6.24
CA VAL A 71 -5.94 4.79 6.10
C VAL A 71 -6.52 5.16 7.47
N LYS A 72 -6.56 4.23 8.42
CA LYS A 72 -7.00 4.51 9.79
C LYS A 72 -6.08 5.52 10.50
N ARG A 73 -4.77 5.43 10.28
CA ARG A 73 -3.82 6.40 10.83
C ARG A 73 -3.99 7.79 10.21
N LEU A 74 -4.25 7.88 8.91
CA LEU A 74 -4.61 9.15 8.27
C LEU A 74 -5.90 9.73 8.87
N ARG A 75 -6.94 8.92 9.08
CA ARG A 75 -8.18 9.34 9.75
C ARG A 75 -7.90 9.89 11.15
N TYR A 76 -7.09 9.19 11.94
CA TYR A 76 -6.71 9.64 13.27
C TYR A 76 -6.02 11.00 13.24
N ILE A 77 -5.04 11.18 12.35
CA ILE A 77 -4.34 12.46 12.18
C ILE A 77 -5.33 13.57 11.78
N ALA A 78 -6.21 13.31 10.80
CA ALA A 78 -7.21 14.27 10.35
C ALA A 78 -8.15 14.72 11.47
N ILE A 79 -8.57 13.80 12.35
CA ILE A 79 -9.38 14.14 13.53
C ILE A 79 -8.62 15.07 14.48
N GLN A 80 -7.33 14.83 14.70
CA GLN A 80 -6.51 15.66 15.59
C GLN A 80 -6.25 17.06 15.02
N SER A 81 -6.04 17.16 13.70
CA SER A 81 -5.81 18.43 12.98
C SER A 81 -7.10 19.17 12.61
N GLN A 82 -8.26 18.58 12.90
CA GLN A 82 -9.59 19.07 12.50
C GLN A 82 -9.71 19.22 10.97
N ASP A 83 -9.04 18.34 10.23
CA ASP A 83 -9.16 18.25 8.79
C ASP A 83 -10.33 17.33 8.42
N GLY A 84 -11.06 17.69 7.36
CA GLY A 84 -12.16 16.88 6.85
C GLY A 84 -11.69 15.57 6.22
N GLU A 85 -12.61 14.59 6.09
CA GLU A 85 -12.33 13.31 5.44
C GLU A 85 -11.79 13.45 4.00
N GLU A 86 -12.12 14.56 3.34
CA GLU A 86 -11.58 14.94 2.02
C GLU A 86 -10.05 14.91 1.99
N PHE A 87 -9.37 15.38 3.04
CA PHE A 87 -7.90 15.38 3.11
C PHE A 87 -7.33 13.96 3.15
N VAL A 88 -7.98 13.06 3.91
CA VAL A 88 -7.61 11.65 3.95
C VAL A 88 -7.76 11.03 2.57
N MET A 89 -8.88 11.29 1.89
CA MET A 89 -9.14 10.76 0.55
C MET A 89 -8.16 11.29 -0.49
N ASN A 90 -7.85 12.59 -0.46
CA ASN A 90 -6.86 13.18 -1.36
C ASN A 90 -5.47 12.58 -1.11
N LYS A 91 -5.08 12.42 0.16
CA LYS A 91 -3.80 11.77 0.50
C LYS A 91 -3.73 10.32 0.03
N CYS A 92 -4.83 9.56 0.14
CA CYS A 92 -4.91 8.20 -0.39
C CYS A 92 -4.72 8.15 -1.92
N LYS A 93 -5.28 9.11 -2.66
CA LYS A 93 -5.13 9.22 -4.13
C LYS A 93 -3.70 9.58 -4.54
N GLU A 94 -3.03 10.43 -3.79
CA GLU A 94 -1.64 10.84 -4.04
C GLU A 94 -0.62 9.76 -3.66
N THR A 95 -0.95 8.88 -2.71
CA THR A 95 -0.04 7.84 -2.23
C THR A 95 0.08 6.71 -3.26
N PRO A 96 1.29 6.34 -3.72
CA PRO A 96 1.47 5.23 -4.67
C PRO A 96 0.92 3.91 -4.12
N ALA A 97 -0.19 3.44 -4.68
CA ALA A 97 -0.89 2.24 -4.26
C ALA A 97 -0.94 1.17 -5.37
N PRO A 98 -1.10 -0.12 -5.04
CA PRO A 98 -1.47 -1.15 -6.01
C PRO A 98 -2.75 -0.78 -6.79
N ILE A 99 -2.84 -1.21 -8.05
CA ILE A 99 -3.96 -0.84 -8.95
C ILE A 99 -5.35 -1.06 -8.35
N GLY A 100 -5.55 -2.18 -7.64
CA GLY A 100 -6.84 -2.47 -7.03
C GLY A 100 -7.23 -1.52 -5.90
N LEU A 101 -6.26 -0.91 -5.21
CA LEU A 101 -6.51 0.12 -4.21
C LEU A 101 -6.69 1.51 -4.83
N GLN A 102 -5.95 1.82 -5.90
CA GLN A 102 -6.16 3.07 -6.65
C GLN A 102 -7.60 3.18 -7.12
N ASN A 103 -8.16 2.07 -7.62
CA ASN A 103 -9.56 2.02 -8.03
C ASN A 103 -10.54 2.29 -6.89
N ILE A 104 -10.22 1.86 -5.66
CA ILE A 104 -11.05 2.13 -4.47
C ILE A 104 -10.98 3.61 -4.10
N PHE A 105 -9.80 4.22 -4.14
CA PHE A 105 -9.61 5.61 -3.72
C PHE A 105 -10.19 6.65 -4.68
N ILE A 106 -10.46 6.28 -5.93
CA ILE A 106 -11.01 7.19 -6.95
C ILE A 106 -12.55 7.23 -6.92
N ILE A 107 -13.21 6.29 -6.24
CA ILE A 107 -14.68 6.22 -6.21
C ILE A 107 -15.25 7.51 -5.58
N PRO A 108 -16.08 8.27 -6.31
CA PRO A 108 -16.63 9.52 -5.79
C PRO A 108 -17.70 9.26 -4.73
N ASN A 109 -17.83 10.18 -3.77
CA ASN A 109 -18.92 10.22 -2.78
C ASN A 109 -19.04 8.97 -1.88
N VAL A 110 -17.96 8.22 -1.69
CA VAL A 110 -17.94 7.09 -0.76
C VAL A 110 -17.44 7.59 0.61
N PRO A 111 -18.19 7.35 1.70
CA PRO A 111 -17.75 7.65 3.05
C PRO A 111 -16.42 6.97 3.39
N LEU A 112 -15.59 7.61 4.21
CA LEU A 112 -14.28 7.06 4.58
C LEU A 112 -14.39 5.69 5.28
N ASP A 113 -15.47 5.47 6.03
CA ASP A 113 -15.73 4.19 6.69
C ASP A 113 -15.94 3.04 5.70
N ASP A 114 -16.67 3.29 4.62
CA ASP A 114 -16.86 2.30 3.56
C ASP A 114 -15.55 2.05 2.81
N ILE A 115 -14.75 3.09 2.55
CA ILE A 115 -13.41 2.94 1.98
C ILE A 115 -12.52 2.05 2.86
N ILE A 116 -12.55 2.23 4.19
CA ILE A 116 -11.79 1.40 5.12
C ILE A 116 -12.21 -0.08 5.02
N VAL A 117 -13.52 -0.35 4.89
CA VAL A 117 -14.03 -1.71 4.70
C VAL A 117 -13.57 -2.29 3.36
N MET A 118 -13.70 -1.54 2.26
CA MET A 118 -13.29 -1.97 0.92
C MET A 118 -11.79 -2.28 0.85
N VAL A 119 -10.95 -1.43 1.46
CA VAL A 119 -9.49 -1.65 1.55
C VAL A 119 -9.19 -2.94 2.32
N LYS A 120 -9.86 -3.14 3.47
CA LYS A 120 -9.70 -4.35 4.30
C LYS A 120 -10.06 -5.62 3.53
N ASP A 121 -11.17 -5.59 2.79
CA ASP A 121 -11.63 -6.73 1.99
C ASP A 121 -10.71 -7.01 0.80
N TRP A 122 -10.21 -5.97 0.15
CA TRP A 122 -9.21 -6.08 -0.91
C TRP A 122 -7.91 -6.74 -0.40
N GLU A 123 -7.40 -6.33 0.75
CA GLU A 123 -6.20 -6.92 1.35
C GLU A 123 -6.41 -8.40 1.69
N LYS A 124 -7.60 -8.75 2.21
CA LYS A 124 -7.98 -10.13 2.52
C LYS A 124 -8.05 -10.98 1.25
N TRP A 125 -8.64 -10.46 0.17
CA TRP A 125 -8.72 -11.14 -1.12
C TRP A 125 -7.33 -11.34 -1.75
N LYS A 126 -6.50 -10.29 -1.74
CA LYS A 126 -5.13 -10.35 -2.29
C LYS A 126 -4.31 -11.44 -1.60
N ARG A 127 -4.34 -11.51 -0.27
CA ARG A 127 -3.63 -12.54 0.50
C ARG A 127 -4.11 -13.96 0.14
N LYS A 128 -5.42 -14.16 -0.01
CA LYS A 128 -5.98 -15.46 -0.44
C LYS A 128 -5.49 -15.85 -1.85
N ARG A 129 -5.47 -14.88 -2.78
CA ARG A 129 -5.01 -15.10 -4.15
C ARG A 129 -3.52 -15.45 -4.20
N GLU A 130 -2.69 -14.77 -3.43
CA GLU A 130 -1.25 -15.05 -3.33
C GLU A 130 -0.98 -16.47 -2.81
N ILE A 131 -1.66 -16.87 -1.72
CA ILE A 131 -1.58 -18.24 -1.18
C ILE A 131 -2.00 -19.27 -2.24
N PHE A 132 -3.07 -18.98 -2.97
CA PHE A 132 -3.54 -19.87 -4.03
C PHE A 132 -2.52 -20.02 -5.16
N ILE A 133 -1.94 -18.92 -5.63
CA ILE A 133 -0.89 -18.93 -6.67
C ILE A 133 0.32 -19.73 -6.20
N ILE A 134 0.80 -19.51 -4.96
CA ILE A 134 1.93 -20.25 -4.39
C ILE A 134 1.64 -21.77 -4.38
N ARG A 135 0.44 -22.17 -3.95
CA ARG A 135 0.02 -23.58 -3.94
C ARG A 135 -0.03 -24.18 -5.35
N LEU A 136 -0.49 -23.42 -6.34
CA LEU A 136 -0.48 -23.86 -7.75
C LEU A 136 0.94 -24.04 -8.27
N SER A 137 1.83 -23.08 -8.00
CA SER A 137 3.24 -23.16 -8.39
C SER A 137 3.94 -24.38 -7.79
N GLN A 138 3.71 -24.66 -6.50
CA GLN A 138 4.24 -25.86 -5.83
C GLN A 138 3.72 -27.15 -6.45
N LYS A 139 2.41 -27.22 -6.76
CA LYS A 139 1.83 -28.39 -7.46
C LYS A 139 2.46 -28.60 -8.84
N MET A 140 2.73 -27.53 -9.59
CA MET A 140 3.37 -27.63 -10.90
C MET A 140 4.82 -28.10 -10.81
N ILE A 141 5.59 -27.61 -9.83
CA ILE A 141 6.96 -28.07 -9.57
C ILE A 141 6.97 -29.55 -9.21
N ASN A 142 6.10 -29.97 -8.30
CA ASN A 142 6.00 -31.39 -7.90
C ASN A 142 5.66 -32.29 -9.09
N ARG A 143 4.75 -31.88 -9.98
CA ARG A 143 4.43 -32.64 -11.20
C ARG A 143 5.62 -32.75 -12.16
N LYS A 144 6.42 -31.69 -12.32
CA LYS A 144 7.65 -31.73 -13.14
C LYS A 144 8.67 -32.69 -12.53
N ASN A 145 8.89 -32.63 -11.22
CA ASN A 145 9.82 -33.51 -10.53
C ASN A 145 9.40 -34.98 -10.64
N ILE A 146 8.10 -35.30 -10.47
CA ILE A 146 7.59 -36.66 -10.65
C ILE A 146 7.83 -37.16 -12.09
N LYS A 147 7.59 -36.34 -13.12
CA LYS A 147 7.87 -36.73 -14.51
C LYS A 147 9.36 -36.99 -14.76
N ILE A 148 10.24 -36.20 -14.17
CA ILE A 148 11.70 -36.41 -14.26
C ILE A 148 12.08 -37.73 -13.58
N THR A 149 11.54 -38.02 -12.39
CA THR A 149 11.81 -39.27 -11.67
C THR A 149 11.33 -40.49 -12.45
N ILE A 150 10.14 -40.44 -13.05
CA ILE A 150 9.62 -41.53 -13.88
C ILE A 150 10.53 -41.76 -15.10
N ASN A 151 10.89 -40.70 -15.84
CA ASN A 151 11.78 -40.82 -16.99
C ASN A 151 13.15 -41.41 -16.63
N HIS A 152 13.73 -41.01 -15.51
CA HIS A 152 15.02 -41.53 -15.05
C HIS A 152 14.92 -43.00 -14.59
N SER A 153 13.78 -43.42 -14.02
CA SER A 153 13.54 -44.83 -13.66
C SER A 153 13.45 -45.71 -14.92
N SER A 154 12.67 -45.28 -15.91
CA SER A 154 12.51 -46.02 -17.18
C SER A 154 13.82 -46.13 -17.96
N GLN A 155 14.66 -45.09 -17.95
CA GLN A 155 16.00 -45.15 -18.54
C GLN A 155 16.93 -46.13 -17.82
N LYS A 156 16.85 -46.20 -16.48
CA LYS A 156 17.65 -47.14 -15.68
C LYS A 156 17.22 -48.60 -15.91
N GLU A 157 15.92 -48.85 -16.06
CA GLU A 157 15.38 -50.17 -16.42
C GLU A 157 15.81 -50.59 -17.83
N MET A 158 15.72 -49.70 -18.83
CA MET A 158 16.23 -49.96 -20.18
C MET A 158 17.74 -50.27 -20.18
N LEU A 159 18.55 -49.53 -19.42
CA LEU A 159 19.98 -49.78 -19.31
C LEU A 159 20.27 -51.15 -18.66
N HIS A 160 19.48 -51.55 -17.67
CA HIS A 160 19.59 -52.86 -17.04
C HIS A 160 19.25 -54.00 -18.02
N VAL A 161 18.20 -53.84 -18.83
CA VAL A 161 17.82 -54.80 -19.89
C VAL A 161 18.91 -54.90 -20.96
N LEU A 162 19.44 -53.78 -21.45
CA LEU A 162 20.52 -53.75 -22.43
C LEU A 162 21.81 -54.42 -21.90
N ASN A 163 22.13 -54.22 -20.62
CA ASN A 163 23.26 -54.87 -19.97
C ASN A 163 23.05 -56.38 -19.79
N ALA A 164 21.82 -56.85 -19.55
CA ALA A 164 21.50 -58.27 -19.48
C ALA A 164 21.65 -58.96 -20.85
N ILE A 165 21.16 -58.31 -21.93
CA ILE A 165 21.33 -58.78 -23.31
C ILE A 165 22.82 -58.86 -23.68
N ARG A 166 23.61 -57.84 -23.36
CA ARG A 166 25.06 -57.81 -23.63
C ARG A 166 25.83 -58.93 -22.90
N LYS A 167 25.34 -59.39 -21.75
CA LYS A 167 25.90 -60.52 -20.99
C LYS A 167 25.42 -61.89 -21.46
N GLY A 168 24.63 -61.96 -22.55
CA GLY A 168 24.09 -63.21 -23.10
C GLY A 168 22.96 -63.83 -22.27
N ILE A 169 22.39 -63.09 -21.32
CA ILE A 169 21.27 -63.53 -20.50
C ILE A 169 19.99 -63.09 -21.22
N CYS A 170 19.36 -64.00 -21.96
CA CYS A 170 18.05 -63.74 -22.56
C CYS A 170 16.99 -63.61 -21.44
N PRO A 171 16.34 -62.44 -21.26
CA PRO A 171 15.25 -62.33 -20.31
C PRO A 171 14.07 -63.17 -20.83
N LYS A 172 13.68 -64.19 -20.06
CA LYS A 172 12.45 -64.94 -20.34
C LYS A 172 11.26 -63.99 -20.17
N LEU A 173 10.57 -63.68 -21.27
CA LEU A 173 9.27 -63.03 -21.23
C LEU A 173 8.30 -63.99 -20.54
N SER A 174 7.97 -63.74 -19.27
CA SER A 174 6.85 -64.40 -18.61
C SER A 174 5.56 -63.78 -19.14
N THR A 175 5.02 -64.36 -20.21
CA THR A 175 3.60 -64.24 -20.52
C THR A 175 2.86 -65.23 -19.61
N GLU A 176 2.28 -64.74 -18.52
CA GLU A 176 1.22 -65.47 -17.81
C GLU A 176 -0.02 -64.59 -17.66
N LYS A 177 -1.15 -65.29 -17.62
CA LYS A 177 -2.53 -64.87 -17.88
C LYS A 177 -3.17 -64.12 -16.73
#